data_AF-J9A889-F1
#
_entry.id   AF-J9A889-F1
#
_cell.length_a   1.000
_cell.length_b   1.000
_cell.length_c   1.000
_cell.angle_alpha   90.00
_cell.angle_beta   90.00
_cell.angle_gamma   90.00
#
_symmetry.space_group_name_H-M   'P 1'
#
loop_
_entity.id
_entity.type
_entity.pdbx_description
1 polymer ?
#
loop_
_entity_poly.entity_id
_entity_poly.type
_entity_poly.pdbx_seq_one_letter_code
_entity_poly.pdbx_strand_id
1 'polypeptide(L)'
;MLMDIIPGEELKTEQFNTRIPNWAMRGTGEQLFDYITKCLAEFLIEKGIQNDGLPVGFTFSYPCDQKSLCSATLLRLKNINFK
;
A
#
# COMPACT_ATOMS: atom_id res chain seq x y z
N MET A 1 -6.52 -1.94 3.31
CA MET A 1 -7.50 -2.85 3.94
C MET A 1 -6.96 -3.20 5.32
N LEU A 2 -7.78 -3.07 6.35
CA LEU A 2 -7.52 -3.59 7.69
C LEU A 2 -8.25 -4.93 7.81
N MET A 3 -7.56 -5.93 8.34
CA MET A 3 -8.11 -7.27 8.57
C MET A 3 -8.07 -7.56 10.06
N ASP A 4 -9.20 -7.91 10.64
CA ASP A 4 -9.29 -8.42 12.01
C ASP A 4 -9.41 -9.95 11.94
N ILE A 5 -8.34 -10.63 12.38
CA ILE A 5 -8.17 -12.08 12.24
C ILE A 5 -8.20 -12.70 13.63
N ILE A 6 -9.37 -13.25 13.99
CA ILE A 6 -9.59 -13.94 15.26
C ILE A 6 -9.85 -15.42 14.95
N PRO A 7 -9.06 -16.37 15.49
CA PRO A 7 -9.27 -17.80 15.25
C PRO A 7 -10.68 -18.25 15.65
N GLY A 8 -11.41 -18.86 14.70
CA GLY A 8 -12.77 -19.35 14.92
C GLY A 8 -13.88 -18.32 14.65
N GLU A 9 -13.54 -17.07 14.35
CA GLU A 9 -14.48 -16.06 13.88
C GLU A 9 -14.41 -15.88 12.35
N GLU A 10 -15.47 -15.31 11.78
CA GLU A 10 -15.46 -14.87 10.39
C GLU A 10 -14.50 -13.67 10.22
N LEU A 11 -13.76 -13.65 9.11
CA LEU A 11 -12.83 -12.57 8.78
C LEU A 11 -13.59 -11.25 8.62
N LYS A 12 -13.24 -10.26 9.43
CA LYS A 12 -13.77 -8.90 9.30
C LYS A 12 -12.76 -8.04 8.55
N THR A 13 -13.26 -7.25 7.59
CA THR A 13 -12.40 -6.38 6.78
C THR A 13 -12.97 -4.97 6.68
N GLU A 14 -12.08 -4.00 6.75
CA GLU A 14 -12.39 -2.60 6.48
C GLU A 14 -11.46 -2.07 5.39
N GLN A 15 -11.99 -1.25 4.49
CA GLN A 15 -11.22 -0.75 3.36
C GLN A 15 -11.52 0.71 3.07
N PHE A 16 -10.47 1.41 2.64
CA PHE A 16 -10.53 2.74 2.09
C PHE A 16 -10.01 2.67 0.66
N ASN A 17 -10.79 3.18 -0.29
CA ASN A 17 -10.46 3.19 -1.70
C ASN A 17 -10.40 4.63 -2.21
N THR A 18 -9.29 4.98 -2.84
CA THR A 18 -9.11 6.30 -3.44
C THR A 18 -8.48 6.17 -4.82
N ARG A 19 -8.73 7.17 -5.67
CA ARG A 19 -8.08 7.25 -6.97
C ARG A 19 -6.74 7.92 -6.81
N ILE A 20 -5.68 7.25 -7.27
CA ILE A 20 -4.35 7.87 -7.33
C ILE A 20 -4.42 9.07 -8.28
N PRO A 21 -4.03 10.27 -7.83
CA PRO A 21 -4.11 11.47 -8.64
C PRO A 21 -3.09 11.43 -9.79
N ASN A 22 -3.41 12.13 -10.88
CA ASN A 22 -2.58 12.12 -12.09
C ASN A 22 -1.12 12.55 -11.85
N TRP A 23 -0.90 13.50 -10.94
CA TRP A 23 0.46 13.98 -10.62
C TRP A 23 1.30 12.89 -9.93
N ALA A 24 0.70 12.03 -9.11
CA ALA A 24 1.40 10.91 -8.47
C ALA A 24 1.60 9.75 -9.46
N MET A 25 0.57 9.46 -10.27
CA MET A 25 0.61 8.39 -11.27
C MET A 25 1.58 8.66 -12.42
N ARG A 26 1.89 9.92 -12.74
CA ARG A 26 2.82 10.30 -13.82
C ARG A 26 4.11 10.94 -13.29
N GLY A 27 4.25 11.00 -11.98
CA GLY A 27 5.34 11.63 -11.27
C GLY A 27 6.54 10.71 -11.06
N THR A 28 7.35 11.08 -10.05
CA THR A 28 8.45 10.24 -9.56
C THR A 28 7.93 9.06 -8.74
N GLY A 29 8.80 8.08 -8.50
CA GLY A 29 8.52 7.01 -7.54
C GLY A 29 8.20 7.55 -6.16
N GLU A 30 8.94 8.56 -5.70
CA GLU A 30 8.72 9.22 -4.41
C GLU A 30 7.31 9.82 -4.34
N GLN A 31 6.88 10.56 -5.36
CA GLN A 31 5.53 11.15 -5.41
C GLN A 31 4.41 10.10 -5.33
N LEU A 32 4.60 8.93 -5.94
CA LEU A 32 3.67 7.82 -5.82
C LEU A 32 3.62 7.30 -4.38
N PHE A 33 4.77 6.99 -3.78
CA PHE A 33 4.85 6.40 -2.45
C PHE A 33 4.46 7.37 -1.33
N ASP A 34 4.72 8.67 -1.50
CA ASP A 34 4.22 9.73 -0.62
C ASP A 34 2.69 9.74 -0.60
N TYR A 35 2.06 9.64 -1.78
CA TYR A 35 0.61 9.57 -1.87
C TYR A 35 0.05 8.29 -1.20
N ILE A 36 0.65 7.13 -1.46
CA ILE A 36 0.24 5.86 -0.83
C ILE A 36 0.36 5.96 0.70
N THR A 37 1.48 6.47 1.20
CA THR A 37 1.77 6.60 2.64
C THR A 37 0.82 7.61 3.29
N LYS A 38 0.53 8.73 2.62
CA LYS A 38 -0.48 9.69 3.09
C LYS A 38 -1.84 9.03 3.28
N CYS A 39 -2.35 8.33 2.27
CA CYS A 39 -3.65 7.66 2.35
C CYS A 39 -3.67 6.56 3.42
N LEU A 40 -2.57 5.82 3.58
CA LEU A 40 -2.43 4.84 4.65
C LEU A 40 -2.46 5.52 6.03
N ALA A 41 -1.71 6.61 6.22
CA ALA A 41 -1.67 7.34 7.49
C ALA A 41 -3.03 7.93 7.86
N GLU A 42 -3.73 8.56 6.90
CA GLU A 42 -5.08 9.08 7.10
C GLU A 42 -6.05 7.97 7.54
N PHE A 43 -6.00 6.81 6.87
CA PHE A 43 -6.82 5.65 7.24
C PHE A 43 -6.52 5.12 8.65
N LEU A 44 -5.24 5.03 9.03
CA LEU A 44 -4.86 4.58 10.38
C LEU A 44 -5.25 5.57 11.48
N ILE A 45 -5.12 6.88 11.22
CA ILE A 45 -5.53 7.95 12.13
C ILE A 45 -7.06 7.94 12.32
N GLU A 46 -7.81 7.80 11.23
CA GLU A 46 -9.28 7.71 11.29
C GLU A 46 -9.75 6.52 12.16
N LYS A 47 -9.01 5.42 12.12
CA LYS A 47 -9.28 4.22 12.93
C LYS A 47 -8.68 4.27 14.34
N GLY A 48 -7.85 5.27 14.65
CA GLY A 48 -7.21 5.44 15.96
C GLY A 48 -6.12 4.41 16.29
N ILE A 49 -5.51 3.81 15.27
CA ILE A 49 -4.56 2.68 15.38
C ILE A 49 -3.18 3.00 14.81
N GLN A 50 -2.87 4.28 14.60
CA GLN A 50 -1.62 4.72 13.97
C GLN A 50 -0.34 4.36 14.75
N ASN A 51 -0.46 3.98 16.03
CA ASN A 51 0.66 3.64 16.90
C ASN A 51 0.75 2.14 17.23
N ASP A 52 -0.10 1.30 16.64
CA ASP A 52 -0.27 -0.10 17.06
C ASP A 52 0.78 -1.06 16.48
N GLY A 53 1.61 -0.60 15.53
CA GLY A 53 2.69 -1.40 14.96
C GLY A 53 2.21 -2.60 14.13
N LEU A 54 1.13 -2.42 13.38
CA LEU A 54 0.49 -3.51 12.61
C LEU A 54 1.39 -4.09 11.51
N PRO A 55 1.37 -5.42 11.28
CA PRO A 55 2.02 -6.02 10.13
C PRO A 55 1.34 -5.57 8.84
N VAL A 56 2.14 -5.23 7.82
CA VAL A 56 1.65 -4.72 6.54
C VAL A 56 2.02 -5.69 5.41
N GLY A 57 1.00 -6.13 4.66
CA GLY A 57 1.19 -6.75 3.35
C GLY A 57 1.09 -5.71 2.24
N PHE A 58 2.02 -5.73 1.29
CA PHE A 58 2.00 -4.82 0.14
C PHE A 58 1.74 -5.57 -1.15
N THR A 59 0.51 -5.47 -1.66
CA THR A 59 0.13 -6.04 -2.96
C THR A 59 0.50 -5.06 -4.07
N PHE A 60 1.60 -5.34 -4.77
CA PHE A 60 2.07 -4.53 -5.90
C PHE A 60 1.95 -5.34 -7.20
N SER A 61 0.80 -5.24 -7.86
CA SER A 61 0.43 -6.05 -9.04
C SER A 61 1.13 -5.61 -10.34
N TYR A 62 2.45 -5.50 -10.29
CA TYR A 62 3.32 -5.21 -11.44
C TYR A 62 4.39 -6.29 -11.58
N PRO A 63 4.94 -6.50 -12.78
CA PRO A 63 6.04 -7.44 -12.97
C PRO A 63 7.24 -7.07 -12.10
N CYS A 64 7.57 -7.93 -11.15
CA CYS A 64 8.71 -7.77 -10.24
C CYS A 64 9.53 -9.05 -10.22
N ASP A 65 10.84 -8.88 -10.05
CA ASP A 65 11.79 -9.94 -9.71
C ASP A 65 11.86 -10.04 -8.19
N GLN A 66 11.06 -10.93 -7.61
CA GLN A 66 10.93 -11.12 -6.18
C GLN A 66 12.15 -11.85 -5.62
N LYS A 67 12.84 -11.23 -4.66
CA LYS A 67 14.05 -11.76 -4.00
C LYS A 67 13.75 -12.41 -2.66
N SER A 68 12.74 -11.91 -1.95
CA SER A 68 12.25 -12.46 -0.70
C SER A 68 10.80 -12.05 -0.45
N LEU A 69 10.23 -12.42 0.70
CA LEU A 69 8.89 -11.99 1.08
C LEU A 69 8.76 -10.45 1.14
N CYS A 70 9.81 -9.77 1.60
CA CYS A 70 9.83 -8.32 1.81
C CYS A 70 10.75 -7.57 0.82
N SER A 71 11.18 -8.21 -0.27
CA SER A 71 12.07 -7.59 -1.25
C SER A 71 11.78 -8.05 -2.67
N ALA A 72 11.62 -7.08 -3.57
CA ALA A 72 11.46 -7.32 -5.00
C ALA A 72 12.03 -6.13 -5.79
N THR A 73 12.58 -6.40 -6.98
CA THR A 73 12.97 -5.37 -7.94
C THR A 73 11.91 -5.25 -9.02
N LEU A 74 11.38 -4.06 -9.21
CA LEU A 74 10.43 -3.81 -10.30
C LEU A 74 11.10 -4.02 -11.67
N LEU A 75 10.47 -4.79 -12.55
CA LEU A 75 11.02 -5.10 -13.88
C LEU A 75 10.60 -4.09 -14.95
N ARG A 76 9.33 -3.68 -14.94
CA ARG A 76 8.79 -2.72 -15.91
C ARG A 76 7.53 -2.06 -15.38
N LEU A 77 7.49 -0.74 -15.41
CA LEU A 77 6.25 0.02 -15.28
C LEU A 77 5.91 0.74 -16.59
N LYS A 78 4.63 0.76 -16.96
CA LYS A 78 4.18 1.45 -18.18
C LYS A 78 3.90 2.95 -17.98
N ASN A 79 3.76 3.43 -16.74
CA ASN A 79 3.15 4.75 -16.47
C ASN A 79 3.85 5.66 -15.44
N ILE A 80 4.87 5.20 -14.69
CA ILE A 80 5.54 5.97 -13.62
C ILE A 80 7.04 6.06 -13.91
N ASN A 81 7.65 7.22 -13.67
CA ASN A 81 9.07 7.47 -13.93
C ASN A 81 9.85 7.41 -12.60
N PHE A 82 10.49 6.28 -12.30
CA PHE A 82 11.34 6.11 -11.09
C PHE A 82 12.75 6.70 -11.26
N LYS A 83 12.87 7.84 -11.93
CA LYS A 83 14.14 8.58 -12.02
C LYS A 83 14.35 9.45 -10.80
#